data_AF-A0A839GKG9-F1
#
_entry.id   AF-A0A839GKG9-F1
#
_cell.length_a   1.000
_cell.length_b   1.000
_cell.length_c   1.000
_cell.angle_alpha   90.00
_cell.angle_beta   90.00
_cell.angle_gamma   90.00
#
_symmetry.space_group_name_H-M   'P 1'
#
loop_
_entity.id
_entity.type
_entity.pdbx_description
1 polymer ?
#
loop_
_entity_poly.entity_id
_entity_poly.type
_entity_poly.pdbx_seq_one_letter_code
_entity_poly.pdbx_strand_id
1 'polypeptide(L)'
;MNAEALIVLLYVLVLASFVGFELISKVPPTLHTPLMSGSNAISGITIVGAIVAAGPLDHSVSKWLGVAALFLATLNVVGGYVVTDRMLKMFKKKK
;
A
#
# COMPACT_ATOMS: atom_id res chain seq x y z
N MET A 1 -0.36 7.61 -23.46
CA MET A 1 -1.53 7.94 -22.61
C MET A 1 -2.29 9.06 -23.31
N ASN A 2 -3.57 8.88 -23.60
CA ASN A 2 -4.41 9.90 -24.22
C ASN A 2 -4.99 10.85 -23.14
N ALA A 3 -5.50 12.01 -23.56
CA ALA A 3 -6.03 13.02 -22.64
C ALA A 3 -7.21 12.50 -21.80
N GLU A 4 -8.08 11.67 -22.39
CA GLU A 4 -9.22 11.05 -21.70
C GLU A 4 -8.77 10.15 -20.54
N ALA A 5 -7.79 9.27 -20.75
CA ALA A 5 -7.29 8.40 -19.69
C ALA A 5 -6.64 9.20 -18.55
N LEU A 6 -5.92 10.28 -18.87
CA LEU A 6 -5.34 11.15 -17.85
C LEU A 6 -6.45 11.81 -17.00
N ILE A 7 -7.50 12.33 -17.66
CA ILE A 7 -8.63 12.93 -16.98
C ILE A 7 -9.26 11.89 -16.04
N VAL A 8 -9.55 10.68 -16.51
CA VAL A 8 -10.13 9.61 -15.68
C VAL A 8 -9.25 9.29 -14.46
N LEU A 9 -7.93 9.17 -14.63
CA LEU A 9 -7.01 8.92 -13.52
C LEU A 9 -7.00 10.06 -12.49
N LEU A 10 -7.06 11.31 -12.94
CA LEU A 10 -7.18 12.47 -12.06
C LEU A 10 -8.51 12.48 -11.30
N TYR A 11 -9.61 12.15 -11.97
CA TYR A 11 -10.92 11.99 -11.33
C TYR A 11 -10.86 10.93 -10.21
N VAL A 12 -10.27 9.76 -10.50
CA VAL A 12 -10.10 8.69 -9.51
C VAL A 12 -9.20 9.16 -8.35
N LEU A 13 -8.09 9.82 -8.64
CA LEU A 13 -7.16 10.34 -7.63
C LEU A 13 -7.86 11.30 -6.67
N VAL A 14 -8.60 12.27 -7.21
CA VAL A 14 -9.31 13.27 -6.41
C VAL A 14 -10.39 12.60 -5.55
N LEU A 15 -11.28 11.81 -6.15
CA LEU A 15 -12.37 11.17 -5.42
C LEU A 15 -11.85 10.18 -4.36
N ALA A 16 -10.83 9.37 -4.67
CA ALA A 16 -10.22 8.46 -3.71
C ALA A 16 -9.59 9.20 -2.52
N SER A 17 -8.99 10.37 -2.76
CA SER A 17 -8.43 11.21 -1.69
C SER A 17 -9.51 11.75 -0.75
N PHE A 18 -10.64 12.20 -1.29
CA PHE A 18 -11.80 12.63 -0.48
C PHE A 18 -12.38 11.47 0.34
N VAL A 19 -12.55 10.29 -0.27
CA VAL A 19 -13.02 9.09 0.43
C VAL A 19 -12.06 8.70 1.55
N GLY A 20 -10.75 8.74 1.30
CA GLY A 20 -9.73 8.47 2.32
C GLY A 20 -9.84 9.41 3.52
N PHE A 21 -10.01 10.71 3.27
CA PHE A 21 -10.19 11.71 4.32
C PHE A 21 -11.47 11.46 5.16
N GLU A 22 -12.60 11.21 4.51
CA GLU A 22 -13.88 10.98 5.18
C GLU A 22 -13.88 9.71 6.03
N LEU A 23 -13.21 8.65 5.56
CA LEU A 23 -13.07 7.40 6.30
C LEU A 23 -12.18 7.56 7.54
N ILE A 24 -11.00 8.19 7.38
CA ILE A 24 -10.05 8.36 8.49
C ILE A 24 -10.62 9.26 9.58
N SER A 25 -11.38 10.30 9.21
CA SER A 25 -12.00 11.24 10.15
C SER A 25 -13.01 10.57 11.11
N LYS A 26 -13.48 9.36 10.80
CA LYS A 26 -14.46 8.60 11.59
C LYS A 26 -13.83 7.48 12.42
N VAL A 27 -12.50 7.32 12.40
CA VAL A 27 -11.82 6.28 13.17
C VAL A 27 -11.67 6.73 14.64
N PRO A 28 -12.08 5.91 15.63
CA PRO A 28 -11.93 6.26 17.04
C PRO A 28 -10.45 6.34 17.45
N PRO A 29 -10.09 7.18 18.45
CA PRO A 29 -8.69 7.41 18.80
C PRO A 29 -7.90 6.17 19.21
N THR A 30 -8.58 5.18 19.79
CA THR A 30 -8.01 3.89 20.19
C THR A 30 -7.45 3.08 19.01
N LEU A 31 -7.89 3.37 17.78
CA LEU A 31 -7.46 2.67 16.58
C LEU A 31 -6.43 3.43 15.74
N HIS A 32 -5.96 4.62 16.14
CA HIS A 32 -4.97 5.37 15.34
C HIS A 32 -3.66 4.62 15.12
N THR A 33 -3.13 3.92 16.13
CA THR A 33 -1.89 3.15 15.98
C THR A 33 -2.08 1.90 15.09
N PRO A 34 -3.12 1.07 15.28
CA PRO A 34 -3.46 0.03 14.32
C PRO A 34 -3.73 0.57 12.91
N LEU A 35 -4.39 1.72 12.77
CA LEU A 35 -4.67 2.37 11.50
C LEU A 35 -3.38 2.80 10.79
N MET A 36 -2.43 3.40 11.52
CA MET A 36 -1.11 3.77 11.00
C MET A 36 -0.35 2.53 10.50
N SER A 37 -0.38 1.43 11.25
CA SER A 37 0.21 0.16 10.81
C SER A 37 -0.50 -0.41 9.56
N GLY A 38 -1.83 -0.33 9.54
CA GLY A 38 -2.66 -0.82 8.44
C GLY A 38 -2.46 -0.04 7.14
N SER A 39 -2.38 1.30 7.21
CA SER A 39 -2.10 2.13 6.03
C SER A 39 -0.69 1.90 5.51
N ASN A 40 0.29 1.62 6.38
CA ASN A 40 1.62 1.17 5.96
C ASN A 40 1.54 -0.17 5.20
N ALA A 41 0.78 -1.15 5.68
CA ALA A 41 0.58 -2.42 4.96
C ALA A 41 -0.04 -2.22 3.57
N ILE A 42 -1.03 -1.31 3.44
CA ILE A 42 -1.67 -0.97 2.17
C ILE A 42 -0.68 -0.29 1.20
N SER A 43 0.24 0.54 1.71
CA SER A 43 1.30 1.15 0.89
C SER A 43 2.21 0.11 0.20
N GLY A 44 2.20 -1.13 0.68
CA GLY A 44 2.81 -2.28 0.03
C GLY A 44 2.30 -2.57 -1.39
N ILE A 45 1.23 -1.92 -1.86
CA ILE A 45 0.78 -1.96 -3.27
C ILE A 45 1.87 -1.59 -4.28
N THR A 46 2.91 -0.87 -3.84
CA THR A 46 4.16 -0.64 -4.59
C THR A 46 4.77 -1.92 -5.17
N ILE A 47 4.47 -3.09 -4.61
CA ILE A 47 4.85 -4.40 -5.15
C ILE A 47 4.41 -4.60 -6.61
N VAL A 48 3.26 -4.05 -7.02
CA VAL A 48 2.77 -4.15 -8.41
C VAL A 48 3.73 -3.44 -9.36
N GLY A 49 4.19 -2.24 -8.99
CA GLY A 49 5.18 -1.49 -9.78
C GLY A 49 6.54 -2.20 -9.81
N ALA A 50 6.94 -2.82 -8.70
CA ALA A 50 8.18 -3.56 -8.61
C ALA A 50 8.18 -4.83 -9.49
N ILE A 51 7.05 -5.56 -9.56
CA ILE A 51 6.91 -6.72 -10.46
C ILE A 51 7.09 -6.29 -11.92
N VAL A 52 6.47 -5.17 -12.33
CA VAL A 52 6.62 -4.63 -13.68
C VAL A 52 8.08 -4.23 -13.95
N ALA A 53 8.74 -3.60 -12.99
CA ALA A 53 10.14 -3.18 -13.10
C ALA A 53 11.14 -4.35 -13.14
N ALA A 54 10.83 -5.48 -12.48
CA ALA A 54 11.66 -6.68 -12.47
C ALA A 54 11.47 -7.58 -13.70
N GLY A 55 10.40 -7.35 -14.49
CA GLY A 55 10.02 -8.16 -15.64
C GLY A 55 10.96 -8.19 -16.85
N PRO A 56 11.78 -7.16 -17.16
CA PRO A 56 12.69 -7.20 -18.31
C PRO A 56 13.68 -8.38 -18.27
N LEU A 57 13.90 -9.02 -19.41
CA LEU A 57 14.76 -10.20 -19.52
C LEU A 57 16.26 -9.86 -19.63
N ASP A 58 16.58 -8.61 -19.96
CA ASP A 58 17.93 -8.10 -20.14
C ASP A 58 18.67 -7.85 -18.80
N HIS A 59 20.00 -7.86 -18.84
CA HIS A 59 20.85 -7.60 -17.67
C HIS A 59 21.10 -6.10 -17.45
N SER A 60 20.05 -5.29 -17.49
CA SER A 60 20.12 -3.86 -17.25
C SER A 60 20.15 -3.52 -15.75
N VAL A 61 20.71 -2.36 -15.40
CA VAL A 61 20.64 -1.75 -14.06
C VAL A 61 19.18 -1.68 -13.59
N SER A 62 18.24 -1.42 -14.49
CA SER A 62 16.82 -1.36 -14.20
C SER A 62 16.27 -2.67 -13.63
N LYS A 63 16.77 -3.83 -14.10
CA LYS A 63 16.35 -5.14 -13.59
C LYS A 63 16.82 -5.36 -12.15
N TRP A 64 18.07 -5.02 -11.86
CA TRP A 64 18.60 -5.13 -10.49
C TRP A 64 17.86 -4.21 -9.52
N LEU A 65 17.54 -2.99 -9.95
CA LEU A 65 16.70 -2.07 -9.17
C LEU A 65 15.27 -2.61 -9.01
N GLY A 66 14.69 -3.21 -10.05
CA GLY A 66 13.37 -3.85 -9.99
C GLY A 66 13.32 -5.02 -9.01
N VAL A 67 14.32 -5.89 -9.02
CA VAL A 67 14.44 -7.01 -8.07
C VAL A 67 14.62 -6.51 -6.63
N ALA A 68 15.47 -5.50 -6.42
CA ALA A 68 15.63 -4.88 -5.10
C ALA A 68 14.33 -4.22 -4.63
N ALA A 69 13.63 -3.50 -5.50
CA ALA A 69 12.32 -2.91 -5.21
C ALA A 69 11.28 -3.98 -4.86
N LEU A 70 11.29 -5.12 -5.56
CA LEU A 70 10.36 -6.23 -5.30
C LEU A 70 10.61 -6.85 -3.92
N PHE A 71 11.88 -7.04 -3.57
CA PHE A 71 12.28 -7.52 -2.25
C PHE A 71 11.81 -6.57 -1.14
N LEU A 72 12.10 -5.27 -1.26
CA LEU A 72 11.71 -4.27 -0.27
C LEU A 72 10.18 -4.10 -0.18
N ALA A 73 9.48 -4.11 -1.30
CA ALA A 73 8.01 -4.05 -1.34
C ALA A 73 7.39 -5.28 -0.65
N THR A 74 7.97 -6.47 -0.86
CA THR A 74 7.52 -7.69 -0.17
C THR A 74 7.70 -7.59 1.33
N LEU A 75 8.84 -7.05 1.82
CA LEU A 75 9.04 -6.81 3.25
C LEU A 75 8.01 -5.84 3.83
N ASN A 76 7.65 -4.77 3.09
CA ASN A 76 6.64 -3.82 3.52
C ASN A 76 5.25 -4.48 3.63
N VAL A 77 4.83 -5.20 2.58
CA VAL A 77 3.54 -5.94 2.58
C VAL A 77 3.50 -6.92 3.75
N VAL A 78 4.45 -7.85 3.82
CA VAL A 78 4.43 -8.94 4.82
C VAL A 78 4.56 -8.37 6.24
N GLY A 79 5.51 -7.47 6.47
CA GLY A 79 5.73 -6.85 7.77
C GLY A 79 4.51 -6.05 8.23
N GLY A 80 3.95 -5.23 7.33
CA GLY A 80 2.76 -4.42 7.60
C GLY A 80 1.55 -5.26 7.99
N TYR A 81 1.23 -6.30 7.24
CA TYR A 81 0.07 -7.16 7.55
C TYR A 81 0.27 -7.96 8.84
N VAL A 82 1.47 -8.50 9.09
CA VAL A 82 1.77 -9.26 10.33
C VAL A 82 1.67 -8.37 11.57
N VAL A 83 2.22 -7.16 11.52
CA VAL A 83 2.16 -6.21 12.65
C VAL A 83 0.73 -5.74 12.89
N THR A 84 0.00 -5.41 11.82
CA THR A 84 -1.39 -4.96 11.92
C THR A 84 -2.29 -6.04 12.52
N ASP A 85 -2.15 -7.30 12.11
CA ASP A 85 -2.90 -8.42 12.69
C ASP A 85 -2.61 -8.59 14.19
N ARG A 86 -1.34 -8.48 14.61
CA ARG A 86 -0.96 -8.51 16.04
C ARG A 86 -1.61 -7.38 16.84
N MET A 87 -1.64 -6.17 16.29
CA MET A 87 -2.28 -5.01 16.93
C MET A 87 -3.80 -5.21 17.05
N LEU A 88 -4.47 -5.66 15.98
CA LEU A 88 -5.92 -5.85 15.97
C LEU A 88 -6.37 -7.00 16.88
N LYS A 89 -5.53 -8.02 17.10
CA LYS A 89 -5.80 -9.10 18.07
C LYS A 89 -5.98 -8.59 19.49
N MET A 90 -5.40 -7.44 19.86
CA MET A 90 -5.55 -6.85 21.20
C MET A 90 -6.97 -6.34 21.47
N PHE A 91 -7.78 -6.12 20.44
CA PHE A 91 -9.18 -5.67 20.55
C PHE A 91 -10.19 -6.83 20.56
N LYS A 92 -9.75 -8.07 20.35
CA LYS A 92 -10.63 -9.24 20.48
C LYS A 92 -10.93 -9.47 21.96
N LYS A 93 -12.22 -9.58 22.31
CA LYS A 93 -12.62 -10.06 23.65
C LYS A 93 -11.95 -11.42 23.89
N LYS A 94 -11.26 -11.56 25.03
CA LYS A 94 -10.84 -12.89 25.53
C LYS A 94 -12.11 -13.75 25.63
N LYS A 95 -12.11 -14.90 24.96
CA LYS A 95 -13.03 -15.98 25.30
C LYS A 95 -12.66 -16.52 26.67
#